data_AF-A0A9E1Q748-F1
#
_entry.id   AF-A0A9E1Q748-F1
#
_cell.length_a   1.000
_cell.length_b   1.000
_cell.length_c   1.000
_cell.angle_alpha   90.00
_cell.angle_beta   90.00
_cell.angle_gamma   90.00
#
_symmetry.space_group_name_H-M   'P 1'
#
loop_
_entity.id
_entity.type
_entity.pdbx_description
1 polymer ?
#
loop_
_entity_poly.entity_id
_entity_poly.type
_entity_poly.pdbx_seq_one_letter_code
_entity_poly.pdbx_strand_id
1 'polypeptide(L)'
;KGTYFFDYGNAFLLEASRAGAEVMSEDGLSFRYPSYVQDIMGPMCFDYGFGPFRWVCTSGEPDDLALTDAIACEVLEEMMKESPEEIKTQMRDNIQWIRGAEENNLVVGSQARILYADSEGRIKIAKAFNDAVASGALKSPVVLGRDHHDVSGTDSPYRETSNIYDGSAFTADMAIQNVIGDGFRGATWISIHNGGGVGWGEVINGGFGMLLDGSPDSERRLKSMLYWDVNNGIARRSWARNPGAEWAIVRAMASEPRLKVTRANHASASLIKKALS
;
A
#
# COMPACT_ATOMS: atom_id res chain seq x y z
N LYS A 1 -6.67 1.19 33.47
CA LYS A 1 -5.34 1.71 33.91
C LYS A 1 -4.58 2.46 32.78
N GLY A 2 -5.27 3.09 31.81
CA GLY A 2 -4.63 3.96 30.82
C GLY A 2 -3.80 3.30 29.70
N THR A 3 -3.61 1.97 29.71
CA THR A 3 -2.90 1.26 28.64
C THR A 3 -3.64 1.37 27.31
N TYR A 4 -2.94 1.86 26.30
CA TYR A 4 -3.41 1.84 24.92
C TYR A 4 -3.14 0.45 24.32
N PHE A 5 -4.18 -0.18 23.78
CA PHE A 5 -4.14 -1.51 23.18
C PHE A 5 -4.71 -1.44 21.77
N PHE A 6 -4.10 -2.17 20.85
CA PHE A 6 -4.57 -2.33 19.48
C PHE A 6 -4.23 -3.74 18.96
N ASP A 7 -5.04 -4.26 18.04
CA ASP A 7 -4.77 -5.54 17.36
C ASP A 7 -3.72 -5.34 16.26
N TYR A 8 -2.70 -6.21 16.22
CA TYR A 8 -1.57 -6.11 15.27
C TYR A 8 -1.84 -6.85 13.95
N GLY A 9 -3.10 -7.15 13.63
CA GLY A 9 -3.48 -7.79 12.38
C GLY A 9 -3.11 -9.28 12.31
N ASN A 10 -3.17 -9.97 13.45
CA ASN A 10 -2.93 -11.41 13.58
C ASN A 10 -4.21 -12.19 13.96
N ALA A 11 -5.38 -11.55 13.78
CA ALA A 11 -6.70 -12.10 14.12
C ALA A 11 -6.90 -12.38 15.63
N PHE A 12 -6.13 -11.75 16.53
CA PHE A 12 -6.28 -11.96 17.97
C PHE A 12 -7.68 -11.60 18.46
N LEU A 13 -8.21 -10.42 18.12
CA LEU A 13 -9.55 -10.01 18.54
C LEU A 13 -10.64 -10.91 17.96
N LEU A 14 -10.45 -11.40 16.73
CA LEU A 14 -11.36 -12.34 16.08
C LEU A 14 -11.40 -13.69 16.81
N GLU A 15 -10.26 -14.27 17.10
CA GLU A 15 -10.21 -15.55 17.82
C GLU A 15 -10.63 -15.41 19.28
N ALA A 16 -10.31 -14.29 19.93
CA ALA A 16 -10.78 -14.00 21.28
C ALA A 16 -12.31 -13.88 21.33
N SER A 17 -12.95 -13.24 20.34
CA SER A 17 -14.41 -13.14 20.29
C SER A 17 -15.07 -14.50 20.06
N ARG A 18 -14.49 -15.34 19.18
CA ARG A 18 -14.92 -16.74 18.96
C ARG A 18 -14.81 -17.59 20.22
N ALA A 19 -13.81 -17.34 21.06
CA ALA A 19 -13.65 -17.99 22.35
C ALA A 19 -14.59 -17.46 23.45
N GLY A 20 -15.42 -16.45 23.16
CA GLY A 20 -16.37 -15.86 24.10
C GLY A 20 -15.77 -14.79 25.01
N ALA A 21 -14.60 -14.23 24.68
CA ALA A 21 -14.05 -13.11 25.42
C ALA A 21 -14.87 -11.82 25.20
N GLU A 22 -14.89 -10.96 26.22
CA GLU A 22 -15.60 -9.67 26.16
C GLU A 22 -14.82 -8.60 25.37
N VAL A 23 -14.58 -8.87 24.08
CA VAL A 23 -13.83 -7.99 23.17
C VAL A 23 -14.72 -7.29 22.14
N MET A 24 -16.01 -7.61 22.07
CA MET A 24 -17.00 -6.97 21.19
C MET A 24 -17.50 -5.65 21.77
N SER A 25 -17.67 -4.64 20.91
CA SER A 25 -18.29 -3.36 21.28
C SER A 25 -19.80 -3.52 21.54
N GLU A 26 -20.45 -2.44 21.96
CA GLU A 26 -21.90 -2.43 22.25
C GLU A 26 -22.78 -2.62 21.01
N ASP A 27 -22.26 -2.36 19.81
CA ASP A 27 -23.00 -2.55 18.55
C ASP A 27 -23.09 -4.03 18.13
N GLY A 28 -22.32 -4.92 18.77
CA GLY A 28 -22.27 -6.36 18.48
C GLY A 28 -21.60 -6.73 17.15
N LEU A 29 -21.07 -5.76 16.41
CA LEU A 29 -20.42 -5.91 15.10
C LEU A 29 -18.92 -5.59 15.17
N SER A 30 -18.54 -4.56 15.93
CA SER A 30 -17.17 -4.04 16.03
C SER A 30 -16.46 -4.61 17.25
N PHE A 31 -15.13 -4.49 17.28
CA PHE A 31 -14.35 -4.75 18.49
C PHE A 31 -14.27 -3.50 19.37
N ARG A 32 -14.08 -3.71 20.69
CA ARG A 32 -13.82 -2.63 21.68
C ARG A 32 -12.48 -1.93 21.43
N TYR A 33 -11.56 -2.61 20.76
CA TYR A 33 -10.21 -2.13 20.50
C TYR A 33 -9.99 -2.04 18.99
N PRO A 34 -9.35 -0.97 18.49
CA PRO A 34 -9.05 -0.87 17.08
C PRO A 34 -7.92 -1.82 16.68
N SER A 35 -7.87 -2.19 15.41
CA SER A 35 -6.63 -2.69 14.81
C SER A 35 -5.66 -1.53 14.56
N TYR A 36 -4.36 -1.83 14.43
CA TYR A 36 -3.39 -0.82 14.01
C TYR A 36 -3.70 -0.26 12.61
N VAL A 37 -4.44 -0.99 11.77
CA VAL A 37 -4.89 -0.48 10.47
C VAL A 37 -6.03 0.53 10.65
N GLN A 38 -6.97 0.27 11.56
CA GLN A 38 -8.04 1.21 11.86
C GLN A 38 -7.52 2.55 12.37
N ASP A 39 -6.54 2.52 13.28
CA ASP A 39 -6.12 3.72 14.00
C ASP A 39 -4.88 4.39 13.41
N ILE A 40 -4.02 3.63 12.72
CA ILE A 40 -2.71 4.12 12.27
C ILE A 40 -2.55 3.93 10.75
N MET A 41 -2.42 2.69 10.26
CA MET A 41 -1.99 2.47 8.87
C MET A 41 -2.99 2.91 7.83
N GLY A 42 -4.29 2.69 8.06
CA GLY A 42 -5.34 3.12 7.14
C GLY A 42 -5.30 4.64 6.99
N PRO A 43 -5.57 5.40 8.06
CA PRO A 43 -5.61 6.86 8.03
C PRO A 43 -4.29 7.53 7.65
N MET A 44 -3.13 6.97 8.04
CA MET A 44 -1.84 7.64 7.85
C MET A 44 -1.06 7.15 6.64
N CYS A 45 -1.32 5.94 6.13
CA CYS A 45 -0.56 5.33 5.04
C CYS A 45 -1.47 4.97 3.85
N PHE A 46 -2.31 3.95 3.98
CA PHE A 46 -3.05 3.38 2.86
C PHE A 46 -4.03 4.35 2.22
N ASP A 47 -4.69 5.19 3.01
CA ASP A 47 -5.60 6.20 2.48
C ASP A 47 -4.84 7.28 1.67
N TYR A 48 -3.51 7.39 1.81
CA TYR A 48 -2.64 8.26 1.00
C TYR A 48 -1.82 7.49 -0.06
N GLY A 49 -2.00 6.18 -0.18
CA GLY A 49 -1.32 5.34 -1.17
C GLY A 49 0.04 4.81 -0.73
N PHE A 50 0.50 5.19 0.46
CA PHE A 50 1.72 4.65 1.04
C PHE A 50 1.52 3.19 1.42
N GLY A 51 2.44 2.36 0.98
CA GLY A 51 2.46 0.94 1.30
C GLY A 51 3.80 0.32 0.90
N PRO A 52 3.99 -0.98 1.18
CA PRO A 52 5.27 -1.64 1.00
C PRO A 52 5.72 -1.57 -0.46
N PHE A 53 6.88 -1.00 -0.68
CA PHE A 53 7.59 -1.00 -1.95
C PHE A 53 8.92 -1.70 -1.76
N ARG A 54 9.10 -2.82 -2.46
CA ARG A 54 10.23 -3.72 -2.29
C ARG A 54 10.97 -3.89 -3.60
N TRP A 55 12.26 -4.13 -3.50
CA TRP A 55 13.04 -4.55 -4.65
C TRP A 55 14.12 -5.55 -4.28
N VAL A 56 14.60 -6.26 -5.30
CA VAL A 56 15.69 -7.22 -5.23
C VAL A 56 16.68 -6.92 -6.37
N CYS A 57 17.94 -6.77 -6.04
CA CYS A 57 19.03 -6.63 -7.02
C CYS A 57 19.39 -8.02 -7.54
N THR A 58 19.15 -8.29 -8.83
CA THR A 58 19.34 -9.64 -9.40
C THR A 58 20.80 -10.03 -9.58
N SER A 59 21.73 -9.07 -9.47
CA SER A 59 23.17 -9.32 -9.39
C SER A 59 23.57 -10.10 -8.13
N GLY A 60 22.81 -9.98 -7.05
CA GLY A 60 23.18 -10.51 -5.73
C GLY A 60 24.32 -9.75 -5.04
N GLU A 61 24.71 -8.60 -5.59
CA GLU A 61 25.86 -7.80 -5.12
C GLU A 61 25.42 -6.72 -4.11
N PRO A 62 26.07 -6.62 -2.93
CA PRO A 62 25.78 -5.56 -1.95
C PRO A 62 25.94 -4.14 -2.51
N ASP A 63 26.89 -3.93 -3.44
CA ASP A 63 27.11 -2.62 -4.07
C ASP A 63 25.87 -2.13 -4.83
N ASP A 64 25.18 -3.03 -5.54
CA ASP A 64 23.95 -2.68 -6.25
C ASP A 64 22.85 -2.33 -5.24
N LEU A 65 22.80 -2.98 -4.08
CA LEU A 65 21.84 -2.65 -3.03
C LEU A 65 22.12 -1.27 -2.44
N ALA A 66 23.37 -0.99 -2.09
CA ALA A 66 23.79 0.33 -1.59
C ALA A 66 23.49 1.44 -2.62
N LEU A 67 23.72 1.18 -3.91
CA LEU A 67 23.36 2.12 -4.96
C LEU A 67 21.84 2.33 -5.06
N THR A 68 21.04 1.25 -5.00
CA THR A 68 19.58 1.40 -4.99
C THR A 68 19.05 2.12 -3.75
N ASP A 69 19.67 1.93 -2.58
CA ASP A 69 19.33 2.65 -1.35
C ASP A 69 19.61 4.15 -1.53
N ALA A 70 20.76 4.52 -2.09
CA ALA A 70 21.11 5.90 -2.38
C ALA A 70 20.15 6.56 -3.38
N ILE A 71 19.83 5.87 -4.49
CA ILE A 71 18.87 6.35 -5.50
C ILE A 71 17.49 6.56 -4.88
N ALA A 72 17.00 5.58 -4.10
CA ALA A 72 15.69 5.70 -3.46
C ALA A 72 15.65 6.86 -2.45
N CYS A 73 16.72 7.05 -1.68
CA CYS A 73 16.86 8.16 -0.74
C CYS A 73 16.83 9.51 -1.47
N GLU A 74 17.61 9.68 -2.53
CA GLU A 74 17.66 10.93 -3.33
C GLU A 74 16.29 11.26 -3.93
N VAL A 75 15.61 10.27 -4.51
CA VAL A 75 14.27 10.45 -5.08
C VAL A 75 13.28 10.92 -4.02
N LEU A 76 13.27 10.28 -2.84
CA LEU A 76 12.36 10.65 -1.75
C LEU A 76 12.69 12.04 -1.17
N GLU A 77 13.97 12.37 -1.01
CA GLU A 77 14.41 13.70 -0.54
C GLU A 77 14.01 14.81 -1.50
N GLU A 78 14.14 14.59 -2.81
CA GLU A 78 13.71 15.55 -3.82
C GLU A 78 12.18 15.73 -3.77
N MET A 79 11.44 14.63 -3.71
CA MET A 79 9.98 14.67 -3.57
C MET A 79 9.53 15.38 -2.28
N MET A 80 10.27 15.22 -1.18
CA MET A 80 9.91 15.81 0.11
C MET A 80 9.89 17.35 0.07
N LYS A 81 10.68 17.98 -0.80
CA LYS A 81 10.75 19.46 -0.95
C LYS A 81 9.41 20.07 -1.35
N GLU A 82 8.66 19.37 -2.21
CA GLU A 82 7.37 19.83 -2.74
C GLU A 82 6.19 19.00 -2.23
N SER A 83 6.44 18.07 -1.30
CA SER A 83 5.40 17.20 -0.74
C SER A 83 4.38 18.02 0.06
N PRO A 84 3.07 17.78 -0.14
CA PRO A 84 2.03 18.41 0.66
C PRO A 84 2.08 17.91 2.11
N GLU A 85 1.55 18.71 3.05
CA GLU A 85 1.68 18.44 4.48
C GLU A 85 1.10 17.09 4.91
N GLU A 86 0.03 16.65 4.24
CA GLU A 86 -0.67 15.40 4.50
C GLU A 86 0.24 14.16 4.41
N ILE A 87 1.31 14.21 3.60
CA ILE A 87 2.21 13.06 3.37
C ILE A 87 3.63 13.28 3.91
N LYS A 88 3.97 14.49 4.41
CA LYS A 88 5.34 14.81 4.82
C LYS A 88 5.88 13.92 5.92
N THR A 89 5.03 13.49 6.86
CA THR A 89 5.44 12.56 7.92
C THR A 89 5.89 11.23 7.32
N GLN A 90 5.10 10.65 6.41
CA GLN A 90 5.46 9.39 5.76
C GLN A 90 6.73 9.50 4.92
N MET A 91 6.91 10.62 4.19
CA MET A 91 8.15 10.87 3.46
C MET A 91 9.36 10.90 4.41
N ARG A 92 9.26 11.63 5.52
CA ARG A 92 10.34 11.75 6.51
C ARG A 92 10.70 10.40 7.14
N ASP A 93 9.70 9.62 7.52
CA ASP A 93 9.90 8.33 8.17
C ASP A 93 10.62 7.35 7.22
N ASN A 94 10.23 7.34 5.94
CA ASN A 94 10.85 6.49 4.93
C ASN A 94 12.26 6.94 4.51
N ILE A 95 12.51 8.26 4.47
CA ILE A 95 13.86 8.81 4.26
C ILE A 95 14.78 8.46 5.43
N GLN A 96 14.29 8.64 6.67
CA GLN A 96 15.05 8.29 7.86
C GLN A 96 15.37 6.79 7.89
N TRP A 97 14.39 5.96 7.52
CA TRP A 97 14.57 4.52 7.41
C TRP A 97 15.64 4.16 6.38
N ILE A 98 15.53 4.61 5.12
CA ILE A 98 16.43 4.18 4.05
C ILE A 98 17.88 4.63 4.31
N ARG A 99 18.08 5.80 4.94
CA ARG A 99 19.40 6.28 5.37
C ARG A 99 20.07 5.35 6.40
N GLY A 100 19.30 4.76 7.30
CA GLY A 100 19.80 3.88 8.36
C GLY A 100 19.68 2.38 8.06
N ALA A 101 19.11 2.01 6.91
CA ALA A 101 18.70 0.63 6.65
C ALA A 101 19.89 -0.34 6.49
N GLU A 102 21.04 0.16 6.02
CA GLU A 102 22.29 -0.61 5.91
C GLU A 102 22.88 -0.91 7.30
N GLU A 103 22.93 0.09 8.19
CA GLU A 103 23.51 -0.02 9.54
C GLU A 103 22.85 -1.12 10.39
N ASN A 104 21.58 -1.42 10.12
CA ASN A 104 20.81 -2.42 10.84
C ASN A 104 21.10 -3.87 10.40
N ASN A 105 21.87 -4.10 9.32
CA ASN A 105 22.30 -5.43 8.85
C ASN A 105 21.15 -6.46 8.71
N LEU A 106 20.04 -6.04 8.10
CA LEU A 106 18.80 -6.85 8.02
C LEU A 106 18.73 -7.77 6.78
N VAL A 107 19.74 -7.75 5.91
CA VAL A 107 19.76 -8.53 4.67
C VAL A 107 20.02 -10.00 4.98
N VAL A 108 19.13 -10.87 4.53
CA VAL A 108 19.28 -12.34 4.59
C VAL A 108 18.93 -12.91 3.21
N GLY A 109 19.87 -13.62 2.59
CA GLY A 109 19.69 -14.22 1.27
C GLY A 109 19.91 -13.20 0.15
N SER A 110 18.86 -12.88 -0.61
CA SER A 110 18.95 -11.95 -1.74
C SER A 110 19.18 -10.51 -1.28
N GLN A 111 19.97 -9.76 -2.05
CA GLN A 111 20.16 -8.32 -1.85
C GLN A 111 18.85 -7.58 -2.12
N ALA A 112 18.15 -7.22 -1.06
CA ALA A 112 16.79 -6.71 -1.12
C ALA A 112 16.56 -5.62 -0.08
N ARG A 113 15.67 -4.69 -0.42
CA ARG A 113 15.25 -3.60 0.46
C ARG A 113 13.75 -3.41 0.38
N ILE A 114 13.20 -2.78 1.41
CA ILE A 114 11.82 -2.36 1.52
C ILE A 114 11.78 -0.93 2.06
N LEU A 115 10.81 -0.14 1.63
CA LEU A 115 10.34 1.08 2.28
C LEU A 115 8.86 1.28 1.93
N TYR A 116 8.21 2.32 2.45
CA TYR A 116 6.88 2.72 2.04
C TYR A 116 6.94 3.91 1.08
N ALA A 117 6.18 3.82 -0.01
CA ALA A 117 6.04 4.89 -0.99
C ALA A 117 4.62 4.93 -1.57
N ASP A 118 4.16 6.12 -1.92
CA ASP A 118 2.91 6.37 -2.63
C ASP A 118 3.04 6.14 -4.15
N SER A 119 1.98 6.39 -4.92
CA SER A 119 1.97 6.15 -6.37
C SER A 119 3.11 6.88 -7.09
N GLU A 120 3.39 8.12 -6.71
CA GLU A 120 4.41 8.93 -7.37
C GLU A 120 5.81 8.45 -6.97
N GLY A 121 6.02 8.17 -5.69
CA GLY A 121 7.29 7.66 -5.17
C GLY A 121 7.66 6.32 -5.78
N ARG A 122 6.72 5.37 -5.83
CA ARG A 122 6.95 4.05 -6.47
C ARG A 122 7.38 4.21 -7.92
N ILE A 123 6.68 5.06 -8.69
CA ILE A 123 6.98 5.27 -10.13
C ILE A 123 8.33 5.96 -10.31
N LYS A 124 8.64 7.00 -9.53
CA LYS A 124 9.90 7.74 -9.63
C LYS A 124 11.11 6.88 -9.25
N ILE A 125 11.02 6.12 -8.16
CA ILE A 125 12.09 5.20 -7.74
C ILE A 125 12.27 4.10 -8.79
N ALA A 126 11.18 3.46 -9.22
CA ALA A 126 11.22 2.43 -10.26
C ALA A 126 11.83 2.93 -11.57
N LYS A 127 11.48 4.15 -11.99
CA LYS A 127 12.10 4.77 -13.16
C LYS A 127 13.59 4.98 -12.96
N ALA A 128 14.01 5.54 -11.82
CA ALA A 128 15.41 5.79 -11.53
C ALA A 128 16.24 4.48 -11.50
N PHE A 129 15.69 3.39 -10.95
CA PHE A 129 16.31 2.07 -11.04
C PHE A 129 16.41 1.59 -12.49
N ASN A 130 15.35 1.72 -13.28
CA ASN A 130 15.38 1.32 -14.68
C ASN A 130 16.42 2.11 -15.48
N ASP A 131 16.54 3.42 -15.26
CA ASP A 131 17.55 4.27 -15.89
C ASP A 131 18.98 3.88 -15.44
N ALA A 132 19.17 3.50 -14.17
CA ALA A 132 20.43 3.01 -13.64
C ALA A 132 20.84 1.64 -14.23
N VAL A 133 19.87 0.76 -14.51
CA VAL A 133 20.12 -0.49 -15.26
C VAL A 133 20.47 -0.18 -16.72
N ALA A 134 19.73 0.72 -17.37
CA ALA A 134 19.94 1.09 -18.78
C ALA A 134 21.31 1.72 -19.03
N SER A 135 21.80 2.53 -18.08
CA SER A 135 23.11 3.17 -18.14
C SER A 135 24.27 2.24 -17.75
N GLY A 136 23.99 1.07 -17.17
CA GLY A 136 24.99 0.16 -16.62
C GLY A 136 25.56 0.58 -15.26
N ALA A 137 24.93 1.55 -14.59
CA ALA A 137 25.29 1.93 -13.21
C ALA A 137 24.95 0.82 -12.22
N LEU A 138 23.79 0.17 -12.40
CA LEU A 138 23.46 -1.10 -11.76
C LEU A 138 23.96 -2.26 -12.62
N LYS A 139 24.60 -3.25 -12.00
CA LYS A 139 25.26 -4.36 -12.71
C LYS A 139 24.26 -5.31 -13.37
N SER A 140 23.01 -5.35 -12.91
CA SER A 140 21.98 -6.28 -13.40
C SER A 140 20.57 -5.72 -13.20
N PRO A 141 19.54 -6.30 -13.85
CA PRO A 141 18.15 -5.94 -13.63
C PRO A 141 17.72 -5.90 -12.15
N VAL A 142 16.67 -5.13 -11.86
CA VAL A 142 16.07 -5.06 -10.52
C VAL A 142 14.65 -5.61 -10.57
N VAL A 143 14.29 -6.47 -9.62
CA VAL A 143 12.92 -6.98 -9.48
C VAL A 143 12.20 -6.16 -8.43
N LEU A 144 11.15 -5.46 -8.84
CA LEU A 144 10.19 -4.83 -7.92
C LEU A 144 9.16 -5.84 -7.42
N GLY A 145 8.64 -5.59 -6.24
CA GLY A 145 7.47 -6.27 -5.71
C GLY A 145 6.98 -5.59 -4.44
N ARG A 146 6.10 -6.27 -3.71
CA ARG A 146 5.60 -5.82 -2.42
C ARG A 146 5.04 -6.99 -1.61
N ASP A 147 4.85 -6.77 -0.32
CA ASP A 147 3.94 -7.63 0.45
C ASP A 147 2.49 -7.37 -0.01
N HIS A 148 1.58 -8.29 0.31
CA HIS A 148 0.16 -8.11 0.00
C HIS A 148 -0.50 -7.12 0.97
N HIS A 149 0.13 -6.82 2.12
CA HIS A 149 -0.29 -5.78 3.06
C HIS A 149 -0.13 -4.37 2.48
N ASP A 150 -1.01 -3.99 1.54
CA ASP A 150 -0.91 -2.78 0.75
C ASP A 150 -2.28 -2.13 0.50
N VAL A 151 -2.28 -0.91 -0.01
CA VAL A 151 -3.45 -0.07 -0.27
C VAL A 151 -4.54 -0.76 -1.09
N SER A 152 -4.18 -1.52 -2.13
CA SER A 152 -5.13 -2.11 -3.09
C SER A 152 -5.11 -3.62 -3.14
N GLY A 153 -4.01 -4.24 -2.72
CA GLY A 153 -3.77 -5.67 -2.94
C GLY A 153 -4.65 -6.59 -2.10
N THR A 154 -5.27 -6.10 -1.02
CA THR A 154 -5.90 -6.98 -0.03
C THR A 154 -7.23 -6.44 0.47
N ASP A 155 -8.25 -7.31 0.42
CA ASP A 155 -9.51 -7.14 1.14
C ASP A 155 -9.51 -8.05 2.37
N SER A 156 -9.54 -7.44 3.56
CA SER A 156 -9.40 -8.11 4.85
C SER A 156 -10.13 -7.28 5.93
N PRO A 157 -11.38 -7.63 6.29
CA PRO A 157 -12.21 -6.84 7.20
C PRO A 157 -11.62 -6.72 8.61
N TYR A 158 -10.70 -7.61 8.98
CA TYR A 158 -10.04 -7.63 10.27
C TYR A 158 -8.63 -7.01 10.24
N ARG A 159 -8.18 -6.52 9.08
CA ARG A 159 -6.88 -5.87 8.93
C ARG A 159 -6.90 -4.81 7.83
N GLU A 160 -6.48 -5.09 6.60
CA GLU A 160 -6.23 -4.08 5.55
C GLU A 160 -7.44 -3.19 5.22
N THR A 161 -8.67 -3.72 5.31
CA THR A 161 -9.91 -2.99 5.03
C THR A 161 -10.75 -2.77 6.29
N SER A 162 -10.17 -2.96 7.47
CA SER A 162 -10.86 -2.76 8.75
C SER A 162 -11.26 -1.29 9.03
N ASN A 163 -10.66 -0.32 8.31
CA ASN A 163 -11.02 1.10 8.37
C ASN A 163 -12.05 1.53 7.31
N ILE A 164 -12.76 0.56 6.70
CA ILE A 164 -13.82 0.77 5.70
C ILE A 164 -15.19 0.56 6.35
N TYR A 165 -16.03 1.60 6.36
CA TYR A 165 -17.27 1.62 7.16
C TYR A 165 -18.56 1.70 6.33
N ASP A 166 -18.48 1.64 5.00
CA ASP A 166 -19.65 1.61 4.11
C ASP A 166 -20.27 0.20 3.97
N GLY A 167 -19.76 -0.78 4.71
CA GLY A 167 -20.14 -2.20 4.64
C GLY A 167 -19.34 -3.01 3.63
N SER A 168 -18.55 -2.37 2.76
CA SER A 168 -17.81 -3.07 1.71
C SER A 168 -16.52 -3.74 2.19
N ALA A 169 -16.15 -3.61 3.48
CA ALA A 169 -14.97 -4.25 4.06
C ALA A 169 -14.94 -5.78 3.89
N PHE A 170 -16.12 -6.39 3.76
CA PHE A 170 -16.33 -7.83 3.62
C PHE A 170 -16.38 -8.33 2.16
N THR A 171 -16.28 -7.44 1.17
CA THR A 171 -16.18 -7.84 -0.24
C THR A 171 -14.73 -8.13 -0.63
N ALA A 172 -14.51 -8.72 -1.80
CA ALA A 172 -13.17 -9.05 -2.32
C ALA A 172 -12.88 -8.41 -3.69
N ASP A 173 -13.72 -7.46 -4.12
CA ASP A 173 -13.66 -6.89 -5.46
C ASP A 173 -12.35 -6.12 -5.70
N MET A 174 -11.85 -5.39 -4.70
CA MET A 174 -10.67 -4.55 -4.84
C MET A 174 -9.43 -5.41 -5.12
N ALA A 175 -9.21 -6.46 -4.32
CA ALA A 175 -8.09 -7.37 -4.47
C ALA A 175 -8.12 -8.11 -5.82
N ILE A 176 -9.30 -8.59 -6.25
CA ILE A 176 -9.47 -9.28 -7.53
C ILE A 176 -9.28 -8.33 -8.72
N GLN A 177 -9.85 -7.12 -8.65
CA GLN A 177 -9.63 -6.10 -9.68
C GLN A 177 -8.16 -5.71 -9.75
N ASN A 178 -7.47 -5.58 -8.61
CA ASN A 178 -6.07 -5.20 -8.56
C ASN A 178 -5.20 -6.16 -9.37
N VAL A 179 -5.24 -7.45 -9.01
CA VAL A 179 -4.39 -8.48 -9.60
C VAL A 179 -4.66 -8.65 -11.09
N ILE A 180 -5.92 -8.54 -11.53
CA ILE A 180 -6.29 -8.57 -12.95
C ILE A 180 -5.71 -7.35 -13.66
N GLY A 181 -5.92 -6.16 -13.12
CA GLY A 181 -5.45 -4.93 -13.73
C GLY A 181 -3.92 -4.81 -13.79
N ASP A 182 -3.20 -5.35 -12.81
CA ASP A 182 -1.74 -5.48 -12.80
C ASP A 182 -1.25 -6.37 -13.95
N GLY A 183 -1.93 -7.52 -14.14
CA GLY A 183 -1.61 -8.50 -15.16
C GLY A 183 -1.64 -7.93 -16.59
N PHE A 184 -2.65 -7.12 -16.91
CA PHE A 184 -2.77 -6.46 -18.21
C PHE A 184 -1.97 -5.15 -18.35
N ARG A 185 -1.32 -4.69 -17.28
CA ARG A 185 -0.51 -3.46 -17.27
C ARG A 185 0.99 -3.70 -17.24
N GLY A 186 1.41 -4.97 -17.27
CA GLY A 186 2.80 -5.34 -17.53
C GLY A 186 3.60 -5.78 -16.30
N ALA A 187 2.94 -6.20 -15.22
CA ALA A 187 3.59 -7.02 -14.21
C ALA A 187 4.27 -8.23 -14.87
N THR A 188 5.44 -8.62 -14.38
CA THR A 188 6.15 -9.82 -14.87
C THR A 188 5.44 -11.09 -14.39
N TRP A 189 4.92 -11.06 -13.16
CA TRP A 189 3.97 -12.05 -12.66
C TRP A 189 3.01 -11.41 -11.67
N ILE A 190 1.90 -12.10 -11.43
CA ILE A 190 0.84 -11.72 -10.49
C ILE A 190 0.51 -12.93 -9.60
N SER A 191 0.03 -12.66 -8.39
CA SER A 191 -0.40 -13.69 -7.43
C SER A 191 -1.72 -13.28 -6.77
N ILE A 192 -2.56 -14.28 -6.50
CA ILE A 192 -3.78 -14.13 -5.69
C ILE A 192 -3.85 -15.27 -4.68
N HIS A 193 -4.00 -14.93 -3.41
CA HIS A 193 -3.99 -15.87 -2.30
C HIS A 193 -5.27 -15.74 -1.46
N ASN A 194 -5.54 -16.80 -0.70
CA ASN A 194 -6.59 -16.85 0.33
C ASN A 194 -5.90 -17.06 1.68
N GLY A 195 -6.19 -16.16 2.63
CA GLY A 195 -5.79 -16.35 4.03
C GLY A 195 -4.51 -15.63 4.48
N GLY A 196 -3.93 -14.75 3.65
CA GLY A 196 -2.73 -14.01 4.03
C GLY A 196 -2.94 -13.10 5.24
N GLY A 197 -2.25 -13.39 6.34
CA GLY A 197 -2.23 -12.54 7.52
C GLY A 197 -3.23 -12.92 8.60
N VAL A 198 -4.53 -12.85 8.28
CA VAL A 198 -5.62 -13.11 9.26
C VAL A 198 -6.16 -14.55 9.22
N GLY A 199 -5.68 -15.38 8.30
CA GLY A 199 -6.03 -16.80 8.22
C GLY A 199 -7.05 -17.15 7.14
N TRP A 200 -7.11 -18.45 6.81
CA TRP A 200 -7.91 -18.99 5.70
C TRP A 200 -9.40 -18.60 5.76
N GLY A 201 -9.92 -18.06 4.66
CA GLY A 201 -11.34 -17.68 4.54
C GLY A 201 -11.65 -16.26 5.01
N GLU A 202 -10.72 -15.59 5.68
CA GLU A 202 -10.94 -14.25 6.25
C GLU A 202 -10.37 -13.12 5.38
N VAL A 203 -9.69 -13.45 4.28
CA VAL A 203 -8.96 -12.47 3.46
C VAL A 203 -8.70 -13.00 2.06
N ILE A 204 -8.83 -12.10 1.08
CA ILE A 204 -8.36 -12.28 -0.30
C ILE A 204 -7.25 -11.26 -0.55
N ASN A 205 -6.05 -11.74 -0.89
CA ASN A 205 -4.86 -10.89 -0.95
C ASN A 205 -3.99 -11.21 -2.16
N GLY A 206 -3.64 -10.19 -2.95
CA GLY A 206 -2.87 -10.28 -4.18
C GLY A 206 -1.61 -9.42 -4.20
N GLY A 207 -0.70 -9.79 -5.09
CA GLY A 207 0.59 -9.13 -5.27
C GLY A 207 1.12 -9.28 -6.69
N PHE A 208 2.29 -8.69 -6.90
CA PHE A 208 2.96 -8.68 -8.19
C PHE A 208 4.48 -8.82 -8.02
N GLY A 209 5.14 -9.19 -9.10
CA GLY A 209 6.55 -8.86 -9.30
C GLY A 209 6.78 -8.28 -10.69
N MET A 210 7.77 -7.40 -10.79
CA MET A 210 8.06 -6.66 -12.01
C MET A 210 9.57 -6.53 -12.22
N LEU A 211 10.07 -7.04 -13.33
CA LEU A 211 11.46 -6.89 -13.74
C LEU A 211 11.70 -5.53 -14.41
N LEU A 212 12.69 -4.80 -13.92
CA LEU A 212 13.26 -3.61 -14.53
C LEU A 212 14.57 -4.00 -15.23
N ASP A 213 14.52 -4.13 -16.54
CA ASP A 213 15.66 -4.55 -17.38
C ASP A 213 16.35 -3.38 -18.10
N GLY A 214 15.99 -2.14 -17.77
CA GLY A 214 16.52 -0.93 -18.40
C GLY A 214 15.91 -0.61 -19.76
N SER A 215 14.97 -1.41 -20.27
CA SER A 215 14.36 -1.17 -21.56
C SER A 215 13.33 -0.02 -21.52
N PRO A 216 13.02 0.60 -22.67
CA PRO A 216 11.86 1.49 -22.78
C PRO A 216 10.52 0.76 -22.51
N ASP A 217 10.48 -0.56 -22.71
CA ASP A 217 9.27 -1.35 -22.47
C ASP A 217 9.02 -1.58 -20.98
N SER A 218 10.06 -1.86 -20.17
CA SER A 218 9.94 -1.89 -18.71
C SER A 218 9.53 -0.52 -18.16
N GLU A 219 10.04 0.59 -18.71
CA GLU A 219 9.61 1.94 -18.30
C GLU A 219 8.12 2.19 -18.60
N ARG A 220 7.64 1.75 -19.76
CA ARG A 220 6.21 1.84 -20.10
C ARG A 220 5.35 1.01 -19.14
N ARG A 221 5.79 -0.22 -18.83
CA ARG A 221 5.10 -1.15 -17.92
C ARG A 221 5.07 -0.63 -16.49
N LEU A 222 6.21 -0.19 -15.94
CA LEU A 222 6.28 0.30 -14.55
C LEU A 222 5.36 1.50 -14.32
N LYS A 223 5.32 2.44 -15.26
CA LYS A 223 4.43 3.62 -15.15
C LYS A 223 2.96 3.21 -15.17
N SER A 224 2.58 2.30 -16.06
CA SER A 224 1.20 1.85 -16.18
C SER A 224 0.74 1.01 -14.99
N MET A 225 1.56 0.05 -14.57
CA MET A 225 1.20 -0.93 -13.55
C MET A 225 1.22 -0.32 -12.15
N LEU A 226 2.30 0.37 -11.75
CA LEU A 226 2.39 0.96 -10.41
C LEU A 226 1.34 2.06 -10.18
N TYR A 227 0.96 2.78 -11.25
CA TYR A 227 -0.12 3.76 -11.17
C TYR A 227 -1.47 3.08 -10.86
N TRP A 228 -1.75 1.93 -11.48
CA TRP A 228 -2.97 1.17 -11.21
C TRP A 228 -2.92 0.49 -9.83
N ASP A 229 -1.81 -0.19 -9.50
CA ASP A 229 -1.62 -0.93 -8.24
C ASP A 229 -1.85 -0.06 -7.00
N VAL A 230 -1.58 1.24 -7.08
CA VAL A 230 -1.87 2.19 -5.99
C VAL A 230 -3.25 2.83 -6.15
N ASN A 231 -3.56 3.40 -7.32
CA ASN A 231 -4.77 4.23 -7.46
C ASN A 231 -6.07 3.43 -7.51
N ASN A 232 -6.04 2.11 -7.76
CA ASN A 232 -7.19 1.23 -7.61
C ASN A 232 -7.73 1.25 -6.17
N GLY A 233 -6.86 1.01 -5.19
CA GLY A 233 -7.20 1.04 -3.78
C GLY A 233 -7.55 2.43 -3.28
N ILE A 234 -6.86 3.46 -3.76
CA ILE A 234 -7.22 4.87 -3.43
C ILE A 234 -8.62 5.20 -3.94
N ALA A 235 -8.98 4.79 -5.17
CA ALA A 235 -10.32 5.00 -5.69
C ALA A 235 -11.38 4.27 -4.85
N ARG A 236 -11.14 3.00 -4.47
CA ARG A 236 -12.05 2.23 -3.62
C ARG A 236 -12.18 2.86 -2.23
N ARG A 237 -11.07 3.18 -1.57
CA ARG A 237 -11.04 3.81 -0.24
C ARG A 237 -11.72 5.18 -0.25
N SER A 238 -11.53 5.96 -1.32
CA SER A 238 -12.25 7.22 -1.50
C SER A 238 -13.75 7.00 -1.66
N TRP A 239 -14.17 5.98 -2.41
CA TRP A 239 -15.58 5.63 -2.54
C TRP A 239 -16.20 5.23 -1.19
N ALA A 240 -15.44 4.54 -0.35
CA ALA A 240 -15.80 4.22 1.03
C ALA A 240 -15.79 5.42 2.00
N ARG A 241 -15.47 6.62 1.49
CA ARG A 241 -15.45 7.91 2.20
C ARG A 241 -14.31 8.07 3.21
N ASN A 242 -13.18 7.42 2.96
CA ASN A 242 -11.97 7.65 3.74
C ASN A 242 -11.36 9.03 3.40
N PRO A 243 -11.23 9.97 4.36
CA PRO A 243 -10.84 11.35 4.05
C PRO A 243 -9.48 11.48 3.37
N GLY A 244 -8.48 10.70 3.79
CA GLY A 244 -7.15 10.67 3.16
C GLY A 244 -7.23 10.23 1.70
N ALA A 245 -8.07 9.25 1.39
CA ALA A 245 -8.25 8.71 0.05
C ALA A 245 -9.05 9.65 -0.85
N GLU A 246 -10.06 10.33 -0.30
CA GLU A 246 -10.78 11.39 -1.01
C GLU A 246 -9.86 12.56 -1.41
N TRP A 247 -8.92 12.89 -0.54
CA TRP A 247 -7.87 13.87 -0.85
C TRP A 247 -6.90 13.34 -1.92
N ALA A 248 -6.40 12.12 -1.75
CA ALA A 248 -5.39 11.53 -2.63
C ALA A 248 -5.93 11.33 -4.06
N ILE A 249 -7.18 10.87 -4.20
CA ILE A 249 -7.77 10.61 -5.51
C ILE A 249 -7.99 11.89 -6.31
N VAL A 250 -8.30 13.01 -5.66
CA VAL A 250 -8.46 14.31 -6.33
C VAL A 250 -7.13 14.75 -6.94
N ARG A 251 -6.02 14.56 -6.21
CA ARG A 251 -4.68 14.84 -6.72
C ARG A 251 -4.29 13.91 -7.86
N ALA A 252 -4.58 12.61 -7.74
CA ALA A 252 -4.32 11.63 -8.79
C ALA A 252 -5.08 11.95 -10.10
N MET A 253 -6.34 12.37 -10.00
CA MET A 253 -7.14 12.79 -11.16
C MET A 253 -6.68 14.12 -11.77
N ALA A 254 -6.05 14.99 -10.97
CA ALA A 254 -5.46 16.25 -11.46
C ALA A 254 -4.15 16.01 -12.21
N SER A 255 -3.33 15.03 -11.78
CA SER A 255 -2.05 14.69 -12.42
C SER A 255 -2.20 13.80 -13.66
N GLU A 256 -3.23 12.95 -13.73
CA GLU A 256 -3.53 12.10 -14.88
C GLU A 256 -4.96 12.34 -15.37
N PRO A 257 -5.17 13.16 -16.41
CA PRO A 257 -6.50 13.52 -16.89
C PRO A 257 -7.35 12.35 -17.37
N ARG A 258 -6.76 11.20 -17.73
CA ARG A 258 -7.50 9.99 -18.12
C ARG A 258 -8.08 9.23 -16.95
N LEU A 259 -7.57 9.44 -15.72
CA LEU A 259 -8.17 8.88 -14.52
C LEU A 259 -9.46 9.63 -14.23
N LYS A 260 -10.60 8.94 -14.38
CA LYS A 260 -11.92 9.43 -14.05
C LYS A 260 -12.59 8.43 -13.11
N VAL A 261 -12.70 8.78 -11.84
CA VAL A 261 -13.35 7.92 -10.84
C VAL A 261 -14.64 8.54 -10.33
N THR A 262 -15.56 7.69 -9.88
CA THR A 262 -16.76 8.12 -9.17
C THR A 262 -16.38 8.61 -7.78
N ARG A 263 -16.84 9.81 -7.40
CA ARG A 263 -16.63 10.35 -6.05
C ARG A 263 -17.87 10.15 -5.19
N ALA A 264 -17.68 9.77 -3.94
CA ALA A 264 -18.77 9.64 -2.99
C ALA A 264 -19.38 11.01 -2.66
N ASN A 265 -20.71 11.05 -2.51
CA ASN A 265 -21.41 12.20 -1.97
C ASN A 265 -21.77 11.92 -0.52
N HIS A 266 -21.48 12.87 0.36
CA HIS A 266 -21.77 12.74 1.80
C HIS A 266 -23.19 13.21 2.10
N ALA A 267 -24.02 12.31 2.63
CA ALA A 267 -25.32 12.67 3.20
C ALA A 267 -25.16 13.12 4.65
N SER A 268 -25.94 14.12 5.09
CA SER A 268 -25.89 14.54 6.49
C SER A 268 -26.45 13.45 7.41
N ALA A 269 -25.85 13.30 8.59
CA ALA A 269 -26.32 12.33 9.59
C ALA A 269 -27.78 12.57 10.00
N SER A 270 -28.22 13.83 10.03
CA SER A 270 -29.62 14.19 10.30
C SER A 270 -30.58 13.72 9.21
N LEU A 271 -30.18 13.82 7.94
CA LEU A 271 -30.97 13.32 6.82
C LEU A 271 -31.09 11.79 6.86
N ILE A 272 -29.98 11.09 7.12
CA ILE A 272 -29.97 9.63 7.28
C ILE A 272 -30.88 9.23 8.44
N LYS A 273 -30.73 9.86 9.61
CA LYS A 273 -31.55 9.56 10.79
C LYS A 273 -33.04 9.76 10.51
N LYS A 274 -33.40 10.85 9.81
CA LYS A 274 -34.79 11.14 9.42
C LYS A 274 -35.35 10.12 8.42
N ALA A 275 -34.51 9.57 7.54
CA ALA A 275 -34.93 8.59 6.55
C ALA A 275 -35.10 7.18 7.14
N LEU A 276 -34.38 6.86 8.22
CA LEU A 276 -34.41 5.55 8.89
C LEU A 276 -35.36 5.49 10.10
N SER A 277 -35.82 6.63 10.60
CA SER A 277 -36.84 6.75 11.65
C SER A 277 -38.26 6.67 11.09
#